data_AF-A0A399P2D9-F1
#
_entry.id   AF-A0A399P2D9-F1
#
_cell.length_a   1.000
_cell.length_b   1.000
_cell.length_c   1.000
_cell.angle_alpha   90.00
_cell.angle_beta   90.00
_cell.angle_gamma   90.00
#
_symmetry.space_group_name_H-M   'P 1'
#
loop_
_entity.id
_entity.type
_entity.pdbx_description
1 polymer ?
#
loop_
_entity_poly.entity_id
_entity_poly.type
_entity_poly.pdbx_seq_one_letter_code
_entity_poly.pdbx_strand_id
1 'polypeptide(L)'
;LEPLGRLARQLVPTGRAGFDPVSIARTSRRHKLPSEASKRFERGVDPRIAPAAAARAVQLLEELVGGHAEGIGSVLDTTAPRAAIELPLGYPASLVGVDYTEDEVRHALVDVGCALEERDGRLSVTPPTWRPDLRDRADLVEEVARIVGYDRIPAVLPVAP
;
A
#
# COMPACT_ATOMS: atom_id res chain seq x y z
N LEU A 1 18.99 -47.26 26.86
CA LEU A 1 18.23 -46.86 25.65
C LEU A 1 18.24 -45.34 25.60
N GLU A 2 19.31 -44.77 25.05
CA GLU A 2 19.37 -43.34 24.72
C GLU A 2 18.44 -43.06 23.54
N PRO A 3 17.60 -42.01 23.58
CA PRO A 3 16.91 -41.59 22.38
C PRO A 3 17.87 -40.75 21.52
N LEU A 4 18.28 -41.35 20.40
CA LEU A 4 18.74 -40.68 19.17
C LEU A 4 17.95 -39.37 18.98
N GLY A 5 18.54 -38.18 18.85
CA GLY A 5 19.73 -37.86 18.08
C GLY A 5 19.30 -37.24 16.75
N ARG A 6 19.28 -35.90 16.72
CA ARG A 6 19.11 -34.98 15.55
C ARG A 6 17.67 -34.72 15.07
N LEU A 7 16.95 -33.87 15.80
CA LEU A 7 16.05 -32.91 15.15
C LEU A 7 16.93 -31.93 14.36
N ALA A 8 16.83 -31.96 13.04
CA ALA A 8 17.44 -30.95 12.19
C ALA A 8 16.85 -29.59 12.59
N ARG A 9 17.63 -28.78 13.32
CA ARG A 9 17.35 -27.36 13.52
C ARG A 9 17.53 -26.68 12.17
N GLN A 10 16.49 -26.71 11.34
CA GLN A 10 16.51 -26.03 10.06
C GLN A 10 16.06 -24.59 10.32
N LEU A 11 17.04 -23.70 10.44
CA LEU A 11 16.80 -22.26 10.49
C LEU A 11 16.20 -21.85 9.14
N VAL A 12 14.94 -21.42 9.13
CA VAL A 12 14.30 -20.86 7.95
C VAL A 12 14.43 -19.34 8.01
N PRO A 13 15.34 -18.71 7.24
CA PRO A 13 15.44 -17.26 7.22
C PRO A 13 14.20 -16.66 6.54
N THR A 14 13.42 -15.88 7.29
CA THR A 14 12.37 -15.03 6.69
C THR A 14 13.02 -13.79 6.08
N GLY A 15 13.30 -13.82 4.78
CA GLY A 15 13.87 -12.67 4.07
C GLY A 15 12.96 -11.44 4.14
N ARG A 16 13.46 -10.33 4.69
CA ARG A 16 12.80 -9.02 4.75
C ARG A 16 13.58 -8.06 3.85
N ALA A 17 13.03 -7.68 2.70
CA ALA A 17 13.71 -6.74 1.82
C ALA A 17 12.70 -5.92 1.01
N GLY A 18 12.84 -4.59 1.06
CA GLY A 18 12.32 -3.70 0.04
C GLY A 18 13.30 -3.69 -1.13
N PHE A 19 12.79 -3.87 -2.35
CA PHE A 19 13.61 -3.87 -3.56
C PHE A 19 13.22 -2.70 -4.45
N ASP A 20 14.20 -2.15 -5.18
CA ASP A 20 13.94 -1.16 -6.22
C ASP A 20 13.11 -1.79 -7.37
N PRO A 21 11.89 -1.29 -7.65
CA PRO A 21 11.00 -1.88 -8.65
C PRO A 21 11.62 -1.94 -10.05
N VAL A 22 12.41 -0.92 -10.43
CA VAL A 22 13.06 -0.83 -11.74
C VAL A 22 14.11 -1.93 -11.91
N SER A 23 14.94 -2.12 -10.89
CA SER A 23 15.97 -3.16 -10.85
C SER A 23 15.36 -4.56 -10.92
N ILE A 24 14.25 -4.80 -10.22
CA ILE A 24 13.52 -6.07 -10.29
C ILE A 24 12.92 -6.29 -11.68
N ALA A 25 12.23 -5.30 -12.24
CA ALA A 25 11.63 -5.37 -13.58
C ALA A 25 12.68 -5.70 -14.65
N ARG A 26 13.82 -5.00 -14.61
CA ARG A 26 14.95 -5.22 -15.54
C ARG A 26 15.51 -6.63 -15.41
N THR A 27 15.75 -7.11 -14.19
CA THR A 27 16.37 -8.42 -13.94
C THR A 27 15.43 -9.56 -14.34
N SER A 28 14.15 -9.48 -13.96
CA SER A 28 13.13 -10.46 -14.32
C SER A 28 13.00 -10.61 -15.84
N ARG A 29 12.89 -9.49 -16.57
CA ARG A 29 12.78 -9.49 -18.04
C ARG A 29 14.06 -10.00 -18.72
N ARG A 30 15.23 -9.55 -18.25
CA ARG A 30 16.53 -9.97 -18.81
C ARG A 30 16.73 -11.48 -18.73
N HIS A 31 16.35 -12.08 -17.61
CA HIS A 31 16.56 -13.51 -17.36
C HIS A 31 15.35 -14.39 -17.67
N LYS A 32 14.22 -13.79 -18.10
CA LYS A 32 12.97 -14.48 -18.42
C LYS A 32 12.43 -15.29 -17.22
N LEU A 33 12.49 -14.71 -16.03
CA LEU A 33 12.06 -15.33 -14.77
C LEU A 33 10.88 -14.58 -14.13
N PRO A 34 9.68 -14.59 -14.76
CA PRO A 34 8.50 -13.92 -14.20
C PRO A 34 7.92 -14.75 -13.04
N SER A 35 8.48 -14.56 -11.85
CA SER A 35 7.93 -15.14 -10.61
C SER A 35 6.82 -14.28 -10.02
N GLU A 36 6.03 -14.88 -9.14
CA GLU A 36 5.03 -14.17 -8.34
C GLU A 36 5.66 -13.07 -7.47
N ALA A 37 6.90 -13.29 -6.99
CA ALA A 37 7.66 -12.28 -6.28
C ALA A 37 8.07 -11.12 -7.21
N SER A 38 8.61 -11.41 -8.39
CA SER A 38 9.05 -10.34 -9.30
C SER A 38 7.91 -9.44 -9.77
N LYS A 39 6.73 -10.02 -10.05
CA LYS A 39 5.53 -9.26 -10.45
C LYS A 39 5.04 -8.30 -9.36
N ARG A 40 5.19 -8.68 -8.09
CA ARG A 40 4.81 -7.81 -6.95
C ARG A 40 5.84 -6.71 -6.75
N PHE A 41 7.13 -7.08 -6.67
CA PHE A 41 8.19 -6.12 -6.42
C PHE A 41 8.37 -5.11 -7.58
N GLU A 42 8.13 -5.50 -8.84
CA GLU A 42 8.20 -4.55 -9.97
C GLU A 42 7.08 -3.51 -9.98
N ARG A 43 5.95 -3.79 -9.30
CA ARG A 43 4.83 -2.84 -9.12
C ARG A 43 4.96 -2.01 -7.85
N GLY A 44 5.93 -2.35 -7.00
CA GLY A 44 6.06 -1.81 -5.65
C GLY A 44 5.26 -2.66 -4.64
N VAL A 45 5.93 -2.95 -3.53
CA VAL A 45 5.31 -3.51 -2.32
C VAL A 45 5.40 -2.43 -1.25
N ASP A 46 4.39 -2.35 -0.39
CA ASP A 46 4.43 -1.44 0.75
C ASP A 46 5.74 -1.60 1.52
N PRO A 47 6.56 -0.56 1.62
CA PRO A 47 7.87 -0.67 2.26
C PRO A 47 7.77 -0.98 3.76
N ARG A 48 6.61 -0.76 4.41
CA ARG A 48 6.41 -1.04 5.84
C ARG A 48 5.77 -2.40 6.13
N ILE A 49 5.37 -3.18 5.12
CA ILE A 49 4.66 -4.45 5.36
C ILE A 49 5.57 -5.59 5.83
N ALA A 50 6.87 -5.51 5.55
CA ALA A 50 7.79 -6.63 5.72
C ALA A 50 7.88 -7.17 7.17
N PRO A 51 7.91 -6.34 8.24
CA PRO A 51 7.90 -6.85 9.61
C PRO A 51 6.62 -7.63 9.95
N ALA A 52 5.45 -7.09 9.59
CA ALA A 52 4.17 -7.73 9.85
C ALA A 52 4.00 -9.03 9.05
N ALA A 53 4.36 -9.03 7.78
CA ALA A 53 4.34 -10.23 6.93
C ALA A 53 5.27 -11.32 7.45
N ALA A 54 6.49 -10.97 7.87
CA ALA A 54 7.43 -11.93 8.43
C ALA A 54 6.92 -12.50 9.77
N ALA A 55 6.37 -11.65 10.65
CA ALA A 55 5.77 -12.11 11.91
C ALA A 55 4.62 -13.10 11.65
N ARG A 56 3.74 -12.81 10.68
CA ARG A 56 2.66 -13.71 10.31
C ARG A 56 3.17 -15.03 9.72
N ALA A 57 4.21 -14.99 8.89
CA ALA A 57 4.82 -16.20 8.35
C ALA A 57 5.44 -17.08 9.45
N VAL A 58 6.14 -16.47 10.41
CA VAL A 58 6.67 -17.18 11.58
C VAL A 58 5.54 -17.81 12.38
N GLN A 59 4.50 -17.05 12.72
CA GLN A 59 3.35 -17.57 13.46
C GLN A 59 2.73 -18.80 12.78
N LEU A 60 2.55 -18.75 11.45
CA LEU A 60 2.02 -19.89 10.69
C LEU A 60 2.96 -21.09 10.70
N LEU A 61 4.28 -20.89 10.70
CA LEU A 61 5.26 -21.98 10.80
C LEU A 61 5.24 -22.65 12.18
N GLU A 62 5.11 -21.86 13.25
CA GLU A 62 4.96 -22.38 14.62
C GLU A 62 3.67 -23.19 14.74
N GLU A 63 2.54 -22.64 14.28
CA GLU A 63 1.22 -23.28 14.33
C GLU A 63 1.14 -24.59 13.51
N LEU A 64 1.70 -24.61 12.30
CA LEU A 64 1.49 -25.72 11.36
C LEU A 64 2.58 -26.78 11.39
N VAL A 65 3.80 -26.43 11.78
CA VAL A 65 4.98 -27.32 11.70
C VAL A 65 5.55 -27.63 13.08
N GLY A 66 5.08 -26.96 14.14
CA GLY A 66 5.58 -27.16 15.51
C GLY A 66 6.98 -26.56 15.73
N GLY A 67 7.37 -25.60 14.90
CA GLY A 67 8.60 -24.83 15.09
C GLY A 67 8.49 -23.83 16.23
N HIS A 68 9.63 -23.25 16.64
CA HIS A 68 9.67 -22.13 17.57
C HIS A 68 10.67 -21.08 17.09
N ALA A 69 10.29 -19.80 17.15
CA ALA A 69 11.15 -18.69 16.76
C ALA A 69 12.16 -18.34 17.86
N GLU A 70 13.45 -18.29 17.53
CA GLU A 70 14.52 -17.95 18.48
C GLU A 70 14.91 -16.45 18.46
N GLY A 71 14.12 -15.58 17.82
CA GLY A 71 14.33 -14.12 17.86
C GLY A 71 13.77 -13.34 16.68
N ILE A 72 13.83 -12.01 16.80
CA ILE A 72 13.42 -11.07 15.74
C ILE A 72 14.66 -10.71 14.92
N GLY A 73 14.64 -10.95 13.61
CA GLY A 73 15.68 -10.46 12.71
C GLY A 73 15.78 -8.92 12.69
N SER A 74 16.82 -8.37 12.08
CA SER A 74 16.97 -6.92 11.98
C SER A 74 15.92 -6.29 11.07
N VAL A 75 15.54 -5.04 11.39
CA VAL A 75 14.68 -4.19 10.56
C VAL A 75 15.45 -2.92 10.26
N LEU A 76 15.54 -2.59 8.98
CA LEU A 76 15.98 -1.28 8.52
C LEU A 76 14.80 -0.64 7.80
N ASP A 77 14.22 0.38 8.42
CA ASP A 77 13.18 1.20 7.81
C ASP A 77 13.79 2.52 7.33
N THR A 78 13.88 2.68 6.01
CA THR A 78 14.34 3.91 5.36
C THR A 78 13.18 4.71 4.76
N THR A 79 11.94 4.39 5.11
CA THR A 79 10.76 5.08 4.57
C THR A 79 10.66 6.50 5.10
N ALA A 80 10.64 7.46 4.18
CA ALA A 80 10.31 8.83 4.52
C ALA A 80 8.81 8.94 4.85
N PRO A 81 8.42 9.80 5.82
CA PRO A 81 7.03 10.19 6.00
C PRO A 81 6.47 10.74 4.68
N ARG A 82 5.23 10.36 4.36
CA ARG A 82 4.54 10.90 3.19
C ARG A 82 4.03 12.30 3.53
N ALA A 83 4.30 13.25 2.63
CA ALA A 83 3.77 14.60 2.79
C ALA A 83 2.24 14.59 2.70
N ALA A 84 1.60 15.39 3.54
CA ALA A 84 0.17 15.60 3.45
C ALA A 84 -0.17 16.41 2.17
N ILE A 85 -1.31 16.09 1.58
CA ILE A 85 -1.86 16.73 0.39
C ILE A 85 -3.05 17.57 0.85
N GLU A 86 -2.96 18.88 0.63
CA GLU A 86 -4.04 19.80 0.98
C GLU A 86 -5.18 19.72 -0.05
N LEU A 87 -6.37 19.36 0.40
CA LEU A 87 -7.57 19.19 -0.41
C LEU A 87 -8.70 20.08 0.14
N PRO A 88 -9.06 21.18 -0.56
CA PRO A 88 -10.28 21.91 -0.24
C PRO A 88 -11.50 20.99 -0.41
N LEU A 89 -12.44 21.01 0.54
CA LEU A 89 -13.60 20.10 0.52
C LEU A 89 -14.48 20.23 -0.74
N GLY A 90 -14.58 21.43 -1.31
CA GLY A 90 -15.30 21.66 -2.57
C GLY A 90 -14.53 21.33 -3.86
N TYR A 91 -13.24 20.95 -3.76
CA TYR A 91 -12.41 20.70 -4.93
C TYR A 91 -12.86 19.48 -5.76
N PRO A 92 -13.20 18.31 -5.16
CA PRO A 92 -13.70 17.16 -5.92
C PRO A 92 -14.92 17.50 -6.77
N ALA A 93 -15.87 18.26 -6.21
CA ALA A 93 -17.07 18.66 -6.93
C ALA A 93 -16.74 19.59 -8.10
N SER A 94 -15.82 20.53 -7.91
CA SER A 94 -15.39 21.45 -8.97
C SER A 94 -14.65 20.75 -10.13
N LEU A 95 -13.90 19.69 -9.84
CA LEU A 95 -13.08 19.01 -10.84
C LEU A 95 -13.88 17.97 -11.64
N VAL A 96 -14.78 17.23 -10.98
CA VAL A 96 -15.55 16.13 -11.59
C VAL A 96 -16.91 16.61 -12.13
N GLY A 97 -17.47 17.69 -11.57
CA GLY A 97 -18.80 18.18 -11.95
C GLY A 97 -19.95 17.39 -11.31
N VAL A 98 -19.69 16.72 -10.18
CA VAL A 98 -20.69 16.02 -9.35
C VAL A 98 -20.71 16.69 -8.00
N ASP A 99 -21.91 16.93 -7.46
CA ASP A 99 -22.01 17.41 -6.08
C ASP A 99 -21.70 16.25 -5.12
N TYR A 100 -20.59 16.39 -4.39
CA TYR A 100 -20.17 15.47 -3.35
C TYR A 100 -20.38 16.15 -2.02
N THR A 101 -21.08 15.47 -1.10
CA THR A 101 -21.13 15.91 0.29
C THR A 101 -19.75 15.80 0.92
N GLU A 102 -19.45 16.64 1.90
CA GLU A 102 -18.15 16.58 2.58
C GLU A 102 -17.92 15.22 3.26
N ASP A 103 -18.98 14.59 3.76
CA ASP A 103 -18.91 13.27 4.39
C ASP A 103 -18.58 12.16 3.40
N GLU A 104 -19.11 12.22 2.17
CA GLU A 104 -18.72 11.30 1.09
C GLU A 104 -17.23 11.41 0.77
N VAL A 105 -16.69 12.64 0.69
CA VAL A 105 -15.27 12.88 0.44
C VAL A 105 -14.42 12.32 1.59
N ARG A 106 -14.79 12.59 2.85
CA ARG A 106 -14.07 12.09 4.02
C ARG A 106 -14.07 10.57 4.07
N HIS A 107 -15.25 9.94 3.94
CA HIS A 107 -15.38 8.48 3.99
C HIS A 107 -14.59 7.80 2.88
N ALA A 108 -14.67 8.29 1.64
CA ALA A 108 -13.92 7.71 0.54
C ALA A 108 -12.41 7.72 0.76
N LEU A 109 -11.87 8.82 1.29
CA LEU A 109 -10.43 8.93 1.57
C LEU A 109 -10.00 8.05 2.74
N VAL A 110 -10.82 7.92 3.79
CA VAL A 110 -10.57 7.02 4.92
C VAL A 110 -10.60 5.56 4.47
N ASP A 111 -11.57 5.16 3.63
CA ASP A 111 -11.70 3.80 3.12
C ASP A 111 -10.49 3.37 2.28
N VAL A 112 -9.87 4.32 1.60
CA VAL A 112 -8.62 4.12 0.85
C VAL A 112 -7.37 4.05 1.75
N GLY A 113 -7.53 4.39 3.04
CA GLY A 113 -6.52 4.31 4.07
C GLY A 113 -5.76 5.62 4.33
N CYS A 114 -6.27 6.75 3.84
CA CYS A 114 -5.68 8.06 4.13
C CYS A 114 -6.01 8.50 5.57
N ALA A 115 -5.05 9.11 6.24
CA ALA A 115 -5.29 9.85 7.47
C ALA A 115 -5.71 11.28 7.12
N LEU A 116 -6.71 11.81 7.83
CA LEU A 116 -7.28 13.14 7.58
C LEU A 116 -7.08 14.03 8.80
N GLU A 117 -6.60 15.24 8.57
CA GLU A 117 -6.68 16.34 9.52
C GLU A 117 -7.46 17.49 8.86
N GLU A 118 -8.30 18.20 9.61
CA GLU A 118 -9.08 19.32 9.06
C GLU A 118 -8.63 20.64 9.68
N ARG A 119 -8.40 21.65 8.82
CA ARG A 119 -8.14 23.04 9.23
C ARG A 119 -8.77 24.00 8.23
N ASP A 120 -9.52 24.99 8.72
CA ASP A 120 -10.05 26.10 7.94
C ASP A 120 -10.80 25.69 6.64
N GLY A 121 -11.61 24.61 6.71
CA GLY A 121 -12.38 24.10 5.56
C GLY A 121 -11.54 23.35 4.52
N ARG A 122 -10.33 22.90 4.89
CA ARG A 122 -9.42 22.10 4.07
C ARG A 122 -9.07 20.81 4.79
N LEU A 123 -8.98 19.73 4.03
CA LEU A 123 -8.44 18.46 4.50
C LEU A 123 -6.94 18.42 4.20
N SER A 124 -6.13 18.21 5.23
CA SER A 124 -4.76 17.74 5.11
C SER A 124 -4.78 16.22 5.05
N VAL A 125 -4.58 15.66 3.86
CA VAL A 125 -4.74 14.23 3.58
C VAL A 125 -3.37 13.58 3.54
N THR A 126 -3.07 12.70 4.49
CA THR A 126 -1.82 11.92 4.49
C THR A 126 -2.08 10.53 3.92
N PRO A 127 -1.58 10.22 2.70
CA PRO A 127 -1.83 8.93 2.09
C PRO A 127 -1.04 7.79 2.77
N PRO A 128 -1.53 6.54 2.71
CA PRO A 128 -0.82 5.41 3.31
C PRO A 128 0.41 4.98 2.51
N THR A 129 1.33 4.24 3.13
CA THR A 129 2.61 3.85 2.47
C THR A 129 2.45 2.88 1.31
N TRP A 130 1.36 2.09 1.28
CA TRP A 130 1.06 1.16 0.19
C TRP A 130 0.41 1.80 -1.05
N ARG A 131 0.14 3.11 -1.03
CA ARG A 131 -0.47 3.86 -2.15
C ARG A 131 0.48 4.89 -2.79
N PRO A 132 1.64 4.48 -3.35
CA PRO A 132 2.64 5.40 -3.89
C PRO A 132 2.15 6.21 -5.11
N ASP A 133 0.98 5.87 -5.64
CA ASP A 133 0.24 6.56 -6.68
C ASP A 133 -0.44 7.85 -6.19
N LEU A 134 -0.85 7.96 -4.92
CA LEU A 134 -1.54 9.15 -4.39
C LEU A 134 -0.56 10.30 -4.10
N ARG A 135 -0.30 11.17 -5.07
CA ARG A 135 0.76 12.19 -4.99
C ARG A 135 0.24 13.61 -4.99
N ASP A 136 -0.92 13.84 -5.60
CA ASP A 136 -1.53 15.15 -5.68
C ASP A 136 -3.04 15.11 -5.47
N ARG A 137 -3.66 16.29 -5.58
CA ARG A 137 -5.10 16.46 -5.37
C ARG A 137 -5.94 15.72 -6.41
N ALA A 138 -5.47 15.59 -7.64
CA ALA A 138 -6.21 14.91 -8.70
C ALA A 138 -6.28 13.41 -8.41
N ASP A 139 -5.18 12.81 -7.93
CA ASP A 139 -5.16 11.40 -7.51
C ASP A 139 -6.18 11.14 -6.38
N LEU A 140 -6.28 12.06 -5.41
CA LEU A 140 -7.27 11.97 -4.33
C LEU A 140 -8.71 12.09 -4.85
N VAL A 141 -8.94 13.00 -5.80
CA VAL A 141 -10.27 13.17 -6.41
C VAL A 141 -10.67 11.95 -7.23
N GLU A 142 -9.71 11.32 -7.93
CA GLU A 142 -9.95 10.06 -8.64
C GLU A 142 -10.45 8.97 -7.67
N GLU A 143 -9.82 8.86 -6.49
CA GLU A 143 -10.25 7.90 -5.46
C GLU A 143 -11.63 8.21 -4.91
N VAL A 144 -11.94 9.48 -4.66
CA VAL A 144 -13.29 9.91 -4.23
C VAL A 144 -14.31 9.49 -5.28
N ALA A 145 -14.09 9.83 -6.55
CA ALA A 145 -14.98 9.46 -7.64
C ALA A 145 -15.11 7.93 -7.79
N ARG A 146 -14.02 7.18 -7.60
CA ARG A 146 -14.00 5.71 -7.71
C ARG A 146 -14.80 5.03 -6.60
N ILE A 147 -14.71 5.52 -5.36
CA ILE A 147 -15.41 4.94 -4.22
C ILE A 147 -16.88 5.34 -4.20
N VAL A 148 -17.18 6.61 -4.49
CA VAL A 148 -18.55 7.14 -4.49
C VAL A 148 -19.35 6.67 -5.72
N GLY A 149 -18.67 6.39 -6.83
CA GLY A 149 -19.25 5.80 -8.03
C GLY A 149 -19.15 6.70 -9.26
N TYR A 150 -18.57 6.18 -10.35
CA TYR A 150 -18.48 6.89 -11.62
C TYR A 150 -19.83 7.07 -12.33
N ASP A 151 -20.84 6.29 -11.96
CA ASP A 151 -22.20 6.37 -12.50
C ASP A 151 -22.88 7.72 -12.21
N ARG A 152 -22.41 8.46 -11.20
CA ARG A 152 -22.89 9.81 -10.88
C ARG A 152 -22.31 10.89 -11.79
N ILE A 153 -21.24 10.60 -12.53
CA ILE A 153 -20.55 11.58 -13.36
C ILE A 153 -21.36 11.81 -14.65
N PRO A 154 -21.87 13.03 -14.89
CA PRO A 154 -22.71 13.28 -16.05
C PRO A 154 -21.88 13.23 -17.35
N ALA A 155 -22.42 12.56 -18.36
CA ALA A 155 -21.84 12.56 -19.70
C ALA A 155 -22.17 13.87 -20.44
N VAL A 156 -21.43 14.94 -20.12
CA VAL A 156 -21.58 16.26 -20.76
C VAL A 156 -20.51 16.42 -21.84
N LEU A 157 -20.92 16.65 -23.09
CA LEU A 157 -20.00 16.97 -24.16
C LEU A 157 -19.42 18.39 -23.95
N PRO A 158 -18.10 18.57 -24.09
CA PRO A 158 -17.51 19.90 -24.00
C PRO A 158 -17.96 20.76 -25.18
N VAL A 159 -18.21 22.04 -24.91
CA VAL A 159 -18.41 23.02 -25.97
C VAL A 159 -17.04 23.38 -26.54
N ALA A 160 -16.80 23.02 -27.81
CA ALA A 160 -15.57 23.39 -28.51
C ALA A 160 -15.50 24.92 -28.71
N PRO A 161 -14.29 25.52 -28.73
CA PRO A 161 -14.09 26.96 -28.97
C PRO A 161 -14.55 27.44 -30.36
#